data_AF-A6GBB1-F1
#
_entry.id   AF-A6GBB1-F1
#
_cell.length_a   1.000
_cell.length_b   1.000
_cell.length_c   1.000
_cell.angle_alpha   90.00
_cell.angle_beta   90.00
_cell.angle_gamma   90.00
#
_symmetry.space_group_name_H-M   'P 1'
#
loop_
_entity.id
_entity.type
_entity.pdbx_description
1 polymer ?
#
loop_
_entity_poly.entity_id
_entity_poly.type
_entity_poly.pdbx_seq_one_letter_code
_entity_poly.pdbx_strand_id
1 'polypeptide(L)'
;MRLPLRHRPPATPEPLRRCAHLEALAEASVGLPLGPAARHLVGAGGRGRHGNALQWHLGLDCHDSVAQPDWEGRIEIKLISVWQRADGRLACDRIKVCEASVDPWAKLANVLFVFADRLTRVVLGHAFFHLGAASLGRLARSWGVDPHFGRPDLIIESRDSAQGMSPAYYLSARWLVGEGLLPEHPVHWGYRFDNRWWRDVRAEFAGRSPLVTLARVDSGETTPCSRCSGRLRVDLDRVFEQGWAPAHHTMPLGDRCALRGHVVVDPRRLPEPHCASDEELFAAVEGRVPDEDLWRLADRVPEPEDHGH
;
A
#
# COMPACT_ATOMS: atom_id res chain seq x y z
N MET A 1 7.60 22.03 -1.40
CA MET A 1 7.03 23.18 -0.64
C MET A 1 5.61 22.85 -0.21
N ARG A 2 5.16 23.36 0.94
CA ARG A 2 3.78 23.21 1.43
C ARG A 2 2.96 24.42 1.04
N LEU A 3 1.76 24.23 0.51
CA LEU A 3 0.92 25.29 -0.02
C LEU A 3 -0.45 25.29 0.69
N PRO A 4 -1.09 26.47 0.84
CA PRO A 4 -2.46 26.55 1.35
C PRO A 4 -3.41 25.78 0.43
N LEU A 5 -4.52 25.30 0.99
CA LEU A 5 -5.55 24.60 0.23
C LEU A 5 -6.18 25.53 -0.83
N ARG A 6 -6.62 24.97 -1.96
CA ARG A 6 -7.28 25.71 -3.04
C ARG A 6 -8.80 25.56 -3.05
N HIS A 7 -9.30 24.42 -2.57
CA HIS A 7 -10.73 24.10 -2.52
C HIS A 7 -11.29 24.30 -1.12
N ARG A 8 -12.27 25.19 -0.99
CA ARG A 8 -12.95 25.47 0.26
C ARG A 8 -13.73 24.22 0.73
N PRO A 9 -13.72 23.87 2.03
CA PRO A 9 -14.54 22.79 2.55
C PRO A 9 -16.03 23.00 2.23
N PRO A 10 -16.78 21.93 1.89
CA PRO A 10 -18.21 22.03 1.70
C PRO A 10 -18.92 22.36 3.02
N ALA A 11 -20.10 22.99 2.93
CA ALA A 11 -20.90 23.34 4.10
C ALA A 11 -21.55 22.10 4.75
N THR A 12 -21.90 21.11 3.95
CA THR A 12 -22.51 19.85 4.37
C THR A 12 -21.74 18.67 3.79
N PRO A 13 -21.67 17.54 4.51
CA PRO A 13 -21.09 16.33 3.95
C PRO A 13 -21.95 15.80 2.79
N GLU A 14 -21.31 15.14 1.84
CA GLU A 14 -21.99 14.35 0.81
C GLU A 14 -22.72 13.15 1.45
N PRO A 15 -23.77 12.59 0.82
CA PRO A 15 -24.41 11.37 1.28
C PRO A 15 -23.42 10.20 1.33
N LEU A 16 -23.63 9.31 2.31
CA LEU A 16 -22.94 8.02 2.38
C LEU A 16 -23.26 7.20 1.13
N ARG A 17 -22.23 6.63 0.50
CA ARG A 17 -22.34 5.72 -0.63
C ARG A 17 -21.65 4.40 -0.29
N ARG A 18 -22.34 3.30 -0.58
CA ARG A 18 -21.85 1.94 -0.38
C ARG A 18 -22.14 1.10 -1.63
N CYS A 19 -21.43 0.00 -1.76
CA CYS A 19 -21.64 -0.98 -2.81
C CYS A 19 -21.27 -2.36 -2.25
N ALA A 20 -22.24 -3.27 -2.25
CA ALA A 20 -22.06 -4.62 -1.72
C ALA A 20 -20.95 -5.39 -2.47
N HIS A 21 -20.86 -5.21 -3.79
CA HIS A 21 -19.81 -5.83 -4.59
C HIS A 21 -18.42 -5.32 -4.21
N LEU A 22 -18.25 -3.99 -4.10
CA LEU A 22 -16.97 -3.41 -3.69
C LEU A 22 -16.57 -3.84 -2.27
N GLU A 23 -17.54 -4.00 -1.36
CA GLU A 23 -17.31 -4.53 -0.02
C GLU A 23 -16.82 -5.98 -0.05
N ALA A 24 -17.44 -6.84 -0.87
CA ALA A 24 -17.01 -8.22 -1.05
C ALA A 24 -15.59 -8.30 -1.65
N LEU A 25 -15.29 -7.48 -2.66
CA LEU A 25 -13.95 -7.37 -3.23
C LEU A 25 -12.92 -6.87 -2.21
N ALA A 26 -13.27 -5.87 -1.40
CA ALA A 26 -12.39 -5.36 -0.36
C ALA A 26 -12.06 -6.43 0.68
N GLU A 27 -13.06 -7.19 1.13
CA GLU A 27 -12.88 -8.30 2.08
C GLU A 27 -12.02 -9.43 1.48
N ALA A 28 -12.31 -9.81 0.24
CA ALA A 28 -11.57 -10.82 -0.49
C ALA A 28 -10.12 -10.40 -0.81
N SER A 29 -9.81 -9.10 -0.72
CA SER A 29 -8.47 -8.60 -0.99
C SER A 29 -7.48 -8.88 0.15
N VAL A 30 -7.91 -9.32 1.33
CA VAL A 30 -6.99 -9.70 2.41
C VAL A 30 -6.09 -10.86 1.95
N GLY A 31 -4.78 -10.69 2.13
CA GLY A 31 -3.77 -11.62 1.62
C GLY A 31 -3.48 -11.51 0.13
N LEU A 32 -4.06 -10.53 -0.58
CA LEU A 32 -3.75 -10.28 -1.99
C LEU A 32 -2.34 -9.67 -2.14
N PRO A 33 -1.43 -10.31 -2.89
CA PRO A 33 -0.11 -9.77 -3.17
C PRO A 33 -0.15 -8.83 -4.38
N LEU A 34 0.10 -7.53 -4.17
CA LEU A 34 0.02 -6.53 -5.25
C LEU A 34 1.27 -6.51 -6.16
N GLY A 35 2.34 -7.18 -5.75
CA GLY A 35 3.65 -7.15 -6.42
C GLY A 35 3.63 -7.63 -7.87
N PRO A 36 3.08 -8.82 -8.18
CA PRO A 36 3.04 -9.34 -9.54
C PRO A 36 2.27 -8.43 -10.51
N ALA A 37 1.02 -8.07 -10.19
CA ALA A 37 0.22 -7.16 -11.01
C ALA A 37 0.89 -5.79 -11.19
N ALA A 38 1.53 -5.24 -10.14
CA ALA A 38 2.25 -3.97 -10.25
C ALA A 38 3.48 -4.03 -11.18
N ARG A 39 4.07 -5.21 -11.42
CA ARG A 39 5.14 -5.41 -12.41
C ARG A 39 4.58 -5.55 -13.82
N HIS A 40 3.43 -6.23 -13.96
CA HIS A 40 2.79 -6.47 -15.25
C HIS A 40 2.18 -5.20 -15.84
N LEU A 41 1.46 -4.41 -15.03
CA LEU A 41 0.70 -3.24 -15.49
C LEU A 41 1.55 -2.02 -15.81
N VAL A 42 2.78 -1.95 -15.31
CA VAL A 42 3.63 -0.78 -15.44
C VAL A 42 4.98 -1.18 -15.99
N GLY A 43 5.36 -0.60 -17.13
CA GLY A 43 6.75 -0.54 -17.56
C GLY A 43 7.60 0.06 -16.44
N ALA A 44 8.33 -0.81 -15.72
CA ALA A 44 9.14 -0.57 -14.53
C ALA A 44 9.35 0.90 -14.09
N GLY A 45 8.65 1.36 -13.05
CA GLY A 45 9.13 2.50 -12.23
C GLY A 45 8.12 3.57 -11.81
N GLY A 46 6.86 3.50 -12.23
CA GLY A 46 5.85 4.51 -11.89
C GLY A 46 5.56 4.64 -10.38
N ARG A 47 5.43 5.89 -9.89
CA ARG A 47 4.73 6.17 -8.63
C ARG A 47 3.27 5.73 -8.80
N GLY A 48 2.66 5.17 -7.75
CA GLY A 48 1.27 4.69 -7.82
C GLY A 48 1.08 3.27 -8.36
N ARG A 49 2.12 2.58 -8.85
CA ARG A 49 1.99 1.24 -9.46
C ARG A 49 1.20 0.20 -8.66
N HIS A 50 1.33 0.19 -7.33
CA HIS A 50 0.58 -0.77 -6.49
C HIS A 50 -0.87 -0.33 -6.29
N GLY A 51 -1.16 0.98 -6.33
CA GLY A 51 -2.53 1.48 -6.37
C GLY A 51 -3.22 1.09 -7.68
N ASN A 52 -2.51 1.21 -8.81
CA ASN A 52 -3.01 0.72 -10.10
C ASN A 52 -3.21 -0.80 -10.09
N ALA A 53 -2.29 -1.56 -9.48
CA ALA A 53 -2.46 -2.99 -9.30
C ALA A 53 -3.72 -3.34 -8.48
N LEU A 54 -3.99 -2.60 -7.41
CA LEU A 54 -5.22 -2.76 -6.65
C LEU A 54 -6.45 -2.47 -7.52
N GLN A 55 -6.50 -1.34 -8.23
CA GLN A 55 -7.60 -1.00 -9.13
C GLN A 55 -7.85 -2.09 -10.19
N TRP A 56 -6.78 -2.60 -10.80
CA TRP A 56 -6.86 -3.69 -11.76
C TRP A 56 -7.41 -4.98 -11.17
N HIS A 57 -6.99 -5.35 -9.96
CA HIS A 57 -7.56 -6.49 -9.25
C HIS A 57 -9.05 -6.30 -8.98
N LEU A 58 -9.49 -5.07 -8.71
CA LEU A 58 -10.90 -4.72 -8.51
C LEU A 58 -11.69 -4.58 -9.82
N GLY A 59 -11.11 -4.92 -10.97
CA GLY A 59 -11.80 -4.88 -12.27
C GLY A 59 -11.85 -3.50 -12.93
N LEU A 60 -11.11 -2.52 -12.40
CA LEU A 60 -11.07 -1.16 -12.93
C LEU A 60 -9.90 -0.97 -13.92
N ASP A 61 -10.09 -0.03 -14.84
CA ASP A 61 -8.99 0.49 -15.65
C ASP A 61 -8.00 1.25 -14.77
N CYS A 62 -6.71 1.03 -15.01
CA CYS A 62 -5.66 1.74 -14.28
C CYS A 62 -5.65 3.22 -14.66
N HIS A 63 -5.79 4.11 -13.67
CA HIS A 63 -5.71 5.55 -13.93
C HIS A 63 -5.11 6.31 -12.74
N ASP A 64 -4.42 7.43 -13.03
CA ASP A 64 -3.96 8.38 -12.00
C ASP A 64 -4.66 9.72 -12.24
N SER A 65 -4.92 10.44 -11.13
CA SER A 65 -5.36 11.84 -11.15
C SER A 65 -6.69 12.16 -11.87
N VAL A 66 -7.57 11.17 -12.09
CA VAL A 66 -8.93 11.44 -12.60
C VAL A 66 -9.76 12.20 -11.55
N ALA A 67 -10.55 13.17 -12.01
CA ALA A 67 -11.34 14.03 -11.13
C ALA A 67 -12.48 13.29 -10.40
N GLN A 68 -13.11 12.34 -11.08
CA GLN A 68 -14.21 11.54 -10.53
C GLN A 68 -13.67 10.44 -9.60
N PRO A 69 -14.41 10.09 -8.53
CA PRO A 69 -14.08 8.93 -7.71
C PRO A 69 -14.03 7.62 -8.51
N ASP A 70 -13.18 6.69 -8.06
CA ASP A 70 -12.81 5.48 -8.82
C ASP A 70 -13.99 4.54 -9.12
N TRP A 71 -14.75 4.16 -8.10
CA TRP A 71 -15.85 3.20 -8.24
C TRP A 71 -17.15 3.92 -8.58
N GLU A 72 -17.66 3.69 -9.80
CA GLU A 72 -18.91 4.23 -10.33
C GLU A 72 -19.04 5.76 -10.22
N GLY A 73 -17.91 6.48 -10.11
CA GLY A 73 -17.90 7.93 -9.91
C GLY A 73 -18.32 8.37 -8.50
N ARG A 74 -18.35 7.47 -7.50
CA ARG A 74 -18.92 7.77 -6.17
C ARG A 74 -18.05 7.38 -4.97
N ILE A 75 -17.20 6.36 -5.09
CA ILE A 75 -16.32 5.89 -4.00
C ILE A 75 -14.87 5.93 -4.48
N GLU A 76 -14.00 6.61 -3.74
CA GLU A 76 -12.57 6.64 -4.04
C GLU A 76 -11.86 5.43 -3.44
N ILE A 77 -10.85 4.88 -4.12
CA ILE A 77 -10.07 3.74 -3.62
C ILE A 77 -8.65 4.22 -3.33
N LYS A 78 -8.20 4.07 -2.08
CA LYS A 78 -6.89 4.54 -1.63
C LYS A 78 -6.07 3.41 -1.03
N LEU A 79 -5.01 3.02 -1.72
CA LEU A 79 -3.99 2.13 -1.17
C LEU A 79 -3.05 2.88 -0.22
N ILE A 80 -2.97 2.42 1.03
CA ILE A 80 -2.11 2.96 2.08
C ILE A 80 -1.03 1.93 2.42
N SER A 81 0.23 2.36 2.41
CA SER A 81 1.33 1.54 2.90
C SER A 81 1.40 1.60 4.42
N VAL A 82 1.38 0.46 5.09
CA VAL A 82 1.44 0.33 6.55
C VAL A 82 2.62 -0.53 6.98
N TRP A 83 3.09 -0.35 8.21
CA TRP A 83 4.12 -1.19 8.82
C TRP A 83 4.00 -1.22 10.34
N GLN A 84 4.48 -2.28 10.95
CA GLN A 84 4.50 -2.43 12.39
C GLN A 84 5.60 -1.55 13.01
N ARG A 85 5.26 -0.84 14.09
CA ARG A 85 6.20 -0.10 14.93
C ARG A 85 6.75 -1.00 16.03
N ALA A 86 7.78 -0.52 16.73
CA ALA A 86 8.36 -1.26 17.86
C ALA A 86 7.37 -1.52 19.00
N ASP A 87 6.39 -0.62 19.20
CA ASP A 87 5.32 -0.72 20.20
C ASP A 87 4.14 -1.61 19.77
N GLY A 88 4.27 -2.33 18.65
CA GLY A 88 3.24 -3.23 18.11
C GLY A 88 2.13 -2.54 17.31
N ARG A 89 2.03 -1.20 17.33
CA ARG A 89 1.02 -0.44 16.56
C ARG A 89 1.43 -0.28 15.09
N LEU A 90 0.48 0.00 14.20
CA LEU A 90 0.82 0.40 12.83
C LEU A 90 1.23 1.87 12.75
N ALA A 91 2.18 2.12 11.85
CA ALA A 91 2.36 3.39 11.19
C ALA A 91 1.92 3.26 9.73
N CYS A 92 1.61 4.40 9.11
CA CYS A 92 1.29 4.48 7.71
C CYS A 92 1.97 5.68 7.04
N ASP A 93 2.06 5.63 5.72
CA ASP A 93 2.39 6.81 4.94
C ASP A 93 1.22 7.80 4.95
N ARG A 94 1.54 9.08 4.74
CA ARG A 94 0.54 10.02 4.24
C ARG A 94 0.09 9.61 2.84
N ILE A 95 -1.15 9.90 2.48
CA ILE A 95 -1.76 9.49 1.20
C ILE A 95 -1.95 10.69 0.28
N LYS A 96 -1.61 10.55 -1.01
CA LYS A 96 -2.02 11.51 -2.08
C LYS A 96 -3.53 11.36 -2.27
N VAL A 97 -4.27 12.44 -2.07
CA VAL A 97 -5.73 12.47 -2.30
C VAL A 97 -5.98 12.68 -3.79
N CYS A 98 -5.57 13.82 -4.34
CA CYS A 98 -5.75 14.16 -5.74
C CYS A 98 -4.78 15.28 -6.13
N GLU A 99 -4.69 15.60 -7.42
CA GLU A 99 -4.00 16.80 -7.87
C GLU A 99 -4.69 18.08 -7.36
N ALA A 100 -3.92 19.16 -7.26
CA ALA A 100 -4.42 20.41 -6.69
C ALA A 100 -5.51 21.11 -7.53
N SER A 101 -5.70 20.68 -8.79
CA SER A 101 -6.78 21.09 -9.68
C SER A 101 -8.10 20.35 -9.44
N VAL A 102 -8.06 19.24 -8.70
CA VAL A 102 -9.22 18.39 -8.39
C VAL A 102 -9.71 18.69 -6.98
N ASP A 103 -11.03 18.66 -6.78
CA ASP A 103 -11.65 18.86 -5.47
C ASP A 103 -11.33 17.67 -4.53
N PRO A 104 -10.53 17.86 -3.46
CA PRO A 104 -10.21 16.81 -2.52
C PRO A 104 -11.41 16.41 -1.65
N TRP A 105 -12.42 17.28 -1.49
CA TRP A 105 -13.56 17.00 -0.63
C TRP A 105 -14.47 15.96 -1.26
N ALA A 106 -14.75 16.09 -2.56
CA ALA A 106 -15.44 15.05 -3.33
C ALA A 106 -14.69 13.71 -3.30
N LYS A 107 -13.35 13.73 -3.42
CA LYS A 107 -12.49 12.55 -3.35
C LYS A 107 -12.42 11.89 -1.97
N LEU A 108 -12.68 12.64 -0.90
CA LEU A 108 -12.66 12.13 0.47
C LEU A 108 -14.07 11.82 1.02
N ALA A 109 -15.13 12.14 0.27
CA ALA A 109 -16.51 11.98 0.69
C ALA A 109 -16.84 10.53 1.07
N ASN A 110 -16.51 9.59 0.19
CA ASN A 110 -16.64 8.15 0.41
C ASN A 110 -15.36 7.48 -0.09
N VAL A 111 -14.69 6.75 0.78
CA VAL A 111 -13.38 6.18 0.49
C VAL A 111 -13.31 4.73 0.97
N LEU A 112 -12.88 3.84 0.09
CA LEU A 112 -12.32 2.55 0.46
C LEU A 112 -10.82 2.71 0.68
N PHE A 113 -10.39 2.64 1.94
CA PHE A 113 -8.98 2.52 2.27
C PHE A 113 -8.58 1.04 2.25
N VAL A 114 -7.53 0.72 1.49
CA VAL A 114 -6.93 -0.62 1.48
C VAL A 114 -5.52 -0.50 2.05
N PHE A 115 -5.19 -1.31 3.04
CA PHE A 115 -3.92 -1.26 3.74
C PHE A 115 -3.03 -2.39 3.26
N ALA A 116 -1.85 -2.06 2.72
CA ALA A 116 -0.87 -3.07 2.33
C ALA A 116 0.42 -2.90 3.11
N ASP A 117 1.01 -4.03 3.47
CA ASP A 117 2.30 -4.06 4.14
C ASP A 117 3.37 -3.38 3.27
N ARG A 118 4.18 -2.53 3.89
CA ARG A 118 5.17 -1.72 3.18
C ARG A 118 6.31 -2.54 2.60
N LEU A 119 6.65 -3.66 3.23
CA LEU A 119 7.75 -4.53 2.88
C LEU A 119 7.34 -5.54 1.80
N THR A 120 6.24 -6.28 2.01
CA THR A 120 5.79 -7.36 1.13
C THR A 120 4.78 -6.93 0.08
N ARG A 121 4.09 -5.80 0.28
CA ARG A 121 2.98 -5.31 -0.57
C ARG A 121 1.77 -6.24 -0.62
N VAL A 122 1.61 -7.07 0.41
CA VAL A 122 0.40 -7.87 0.63
C VAL A 122 -0.63 -7.02 1.35
N VAL A 123 -1.88 -7.10 0.92
CA VAL A 123 -3.00 -6.42 1.58
C VAL A 123 -3.28 -7.07 2.94
N LEU A 124 -3.35 -6.25 3.98
CA LEU A 124 -3.56 -6.66 5.38
C LEU A 124 -5.00 -6.45 5.84
N GLY A 125 -5.78 -5.67 5.11
CA GLY A 125 -7.13 -5.26 5.51
C GLY A 125 -7.59 -4.02 4.77
N HIS A 126 -8.82 -3.62 5.07
CA HIS A 126 -9.48 -2.47 4.47
C HIS A 126 -10.35 -1.73 5.48
N ALA A 127 -10.79 -0.53 5.12
CA ALA A 127 -11.77 0.24 5.87
C ALA A 127 -12.58 1.13 4.92
N PHE A 128 -13.91 1.03 4.99
CA PHE A 128 -14.79 2.01 4.38
C PHE A 128 -14.91 3.23 5.28
N PHE A 129 -14.74 4.40 4.70
CA PHE A 129 -14.80 5.67 5.38
C PHE A 129 -15.76 6.63 4.67
N HIS A 130 -16.59 7.30 5.45
CA HIS A 130 -17.44 8.40 5.02
C HIS A 130 -17.07 9.67 5.76
N LEU A 131 -16.85 10.75 5.01
CA LEU A 131 -16.55 12.06 5.57
C LEU A 131 -17.83 12.73 6.10
N GLY A 132 -18.38 12.18 7.19
CA GLY A 132 -19.52 12.74 7.89
C GLY A 132 -19.22 14.09 8.55
N ALA A 133 -20.25 14.74 9.10
CA ALA A 133 -20.17 16.12 9.60
C ALA A 133 -19.04 16.35 10.64
N ALA A 134 -18.84 15.42 11.57
CA ALA A 134 -17.81 15.54 12.60
C ALA A 134 -16.39 15.45 12.01
N SER A 135 -16.13 14.46 11.15
CA SER A 135 -14.83 14.28 10.50
C SER A 135 -14.55 15.40 9.48
N LEU A 136 -15.58 15.85 8.74
CA LEU A 136 -15.51 17.03 7.89
C LEU A 136 -15.10 18.27 8.68
N GLY A 137 -15.79 18.56 9.79
CA GLY A 137 -15.47 19.69 10.66
C GLY A 137 -14.03 19.64 11.20
N ARG A 138 -13.53 18.43 11.54
CA ARG A 138 -12.14 18.25 11.96
C ARG A 138 -11.15 18.53 10.83
N LEU A 139 -11.37 17.94 9.65
CA LEU A 139 -10.47 18.07 8.51
C LEU A 139 -10.48 19.49 7.92
N ALA A 140 -11.65 20.13 7.89
CA ALA A 140 -11.88 21.49 7.40
C ALA A 140 -11.07 22.55 8.15
N ARG A 141 -10.66 22.31 9.41
CA ARG A 141 -9.73 23.21 10.12
C ARG A 141 -8.41 23.42 9.37
N SER A 142 -8.00 22.47 8.54
CA SER A 142 -6.82 22.60 7.68
C SER A 142 -6.90 23.77 6.70
N TRP A 143 -8.11 24.23 6.34
CA TRP A 143 -8.34 25.38 5.46
C TRP A 143 -7.80 26.70 6.02
N GLY A 144 -7.92 26.89 7.34
CA GLY A 144 -7.50 28.12 8.03
C GLY A 144 -6.08 28.10 8.57
N VAL A 145 -5.30 27.05 8.30
CA VAL A 145 -3.96 26.86 8.89
C VAL A 145 -2.89 27.18 7.85
N ASP A 146 -1.95 28.06 8.20
CA ASP A 146 -0.74 28.23 7.40
C ASP A 146 0.10 26.94 7.47
N PRO A 147 0.32 26.24 6.35
CA PRO A 147 1.00 24.95 6.36
C PRO A 147 2.53 25.05 6.56
N HIS A 148 3.12 26.25 6.52
CA HIS A 148 4.53 26.49 6.81
C HIS A 148 4.83 26.43 8.30
N PHE A 149 3.95 26.99 9.13
CA PHE A 149 4.11 27.05 10.58
C PHE A 149 3.28 25.98 11.30
N GLY A 150 2.12 25.64 10.73
CA GLY A 150 1.22 24.63 11.26
C GLY A 150 1.59 23.21 10.84
N ARG A 151 0.80 22.27 11.37
CA ARG A 151 0.78 20.89 10.89
C ARG A 151 -0.68 20.54 10.55
N PRO A 152 -1.22 21.00 9.41
CA PRO A 152 -2.59 20.66 9.01
C PRO A 152 -2.69 19.20 8.56
N ASP A 153 -3.91 18.64 8.62
CA ASP A 153 -4.19 17.24 8.28
C ASP A 153 -4.40 17.03 6.78
N LEU A 154 -5.02 18.00 6.11
CA LEU A 154 -5.06 18.11 4.66
C LEU A 154 -4.11 19.21 4.22
N ILE A 155 -3.29 18.95 3.22
CA ILE A 155 -2.25 19.88 2.77
C ILE A 155 -1.97 19.75 1.29
N ILE A 156 -1.65 20.85 0.61
CA ILE A 156 -1.07 20.76 -0.73
C ILE A 156 0.45 20.71 -0.60
N GLU A 157 1.07 19.76 -1.30
CA GLU A 157 2.51 19.76 -1.48
C GLU A 157 2.87 19.89 -2.95
N SER A 158 3.72 20.86 -3.24
CA SER A 158 4.41 20.93 -4.52
C SER A 158 5.65 20.05 -4.46
N ARG A 159 5.73 19.12 -5.42
CA ARG A 159 6.93 18.34 -5.71
C ARG A 159 7.48 18.80 -7.04
N ASP A 160 8.76 19.16 -7.04
CA ASP A 160 9.48 19.43 -8.29
C ASP A 160 9.65 18.12 -9.05
N SER A 161 9.34 18.17 -10.34
CA SER A 161 9.63 17.10 -11.28
C SER A 161 10.37 17.68 -12.48
N ALA A 162 11.03 16.83 -13.26
CA ALA A 162 11.70 17.26 -14.50
C ALA A 162 10.73 17.92 -15.51
N GLN A 163 9.42 17.72 -15.34
CA GLN A 163 8.34 18.24 -16.20
C GLN A 163 7.62 19.46 -15.57
N GLY A 164 8.10 19.97 -14.43
CA GLY A 164 7.50 21.10 -13.71
C GLY A 164 6.93 20.74 -12.34
N MET A 165 6.28 21.71 -11.70
CA MET A 165 5.60 21.53 -10.41
C MET A 165 4.24 20.87 -10.60
N SER A 166 4.03 19.70 -9.98
CA SER A 166 2.71 19.07 -9.87
C SER A 166 2.25 19.08 -8.40
N PRO A 167 1.53 20.13 -7.97
CA PRO A 167 0.99 20.20 -6.62
C PRO A 167 -0.18 19.24 -6.44
N ALA A 168 -0.20 18.54 -5.31
CA ALA A 168 -1.27 17.59 -4.98
C ALA A 168 -1.69 17.72 -3.52
N TYR A 169 -2.94 17.40 -3.24
CA TYR A 169 -3.46 17.25 -1.89
C TYR A 169 -2.94 15.97 -1.26
N TYR A 170 -2.51 16.06 -0.01
CA TYR A 170 -2.10 14.94 0.81
C TYR A 170 -2.86 14.97 2.14
N LEU A 171 -3.30 13.80 2.57
CA LEU A 171 -3.90 13.58 3.87
C LEU A 171 -2.84 12.97 4.80
N SER A 172 -2.70 13.54 5.99
CA SER A 172 -1.63 13.19 6.90
C SER A 172 -1.85 11.82 7.56
N ALA A 173 -0.77 11.10 7.82
CA ALA A 173 -0.81 9.82 8.53
C ALA A 173 -1.43 9.93 9.92
N ARG A 174 -1.23 11.05 10.63
CA ARG A 174 -1.83 11.23 11.97
C ARG A 174 -3.35 11.33 11.93
N TRP A 175 -3.91 11.85 10.84
CA TRP A 175 -5.35 11.96 10.69
C TRP A 175 -5.96 10.57 10.51
N LEU A 176 -5.36 9.73 9.65
CA LEU A 176 -5.77 8.34 9.48
C LEU A 176 -5.74 7.56 10.81
N VAL A 177 -4.70 7.78 11.62
CA VAL A 177 -4.58 7.19 12.97
C VAL A 177 -5.65 7.76 13.92
N GLY A 178 -5.88 9.07 13.90
CA GLY A 178 -6.82 9.75 14.78
C GLY A 178 -8.29 9.42 14.50
N GLU A 179 -8.62 9.10 13.25
CA GLU A 179 -9.94 8.61 12.84
C GLU A 179 -10.10 7.09 13.06
N GLY A 180 -9.09 6.41 13.59
CA GLY A 180 -9.16 4.98 13.89
C GLY A 180 -9.22 4.10 12.64
N LEU A 181 -8.69 4.55 11.51
CA LEU A 181 -8.82 3.84 10.22
C LEU A 181 -7.82 2.71 10.02
N LEU A 182 -6.75 2.66 10.81
CA LEU A 182 -5.76 1.59 10.66
C LEU A 182 -6.31 0.26 11.23
N PRO A 183 -5.98 -0.89 10.62
CA PRO A 183 -6.41 -2.20 11.11
C PRO A 183 -6.11 -2.41 12.59
N GLU A 184 -7.08 -2.94 13.35
CA GLU A 184 -7.02 -3.10 14.81
C GLU A 184 -6.07 -4.20 15.29
N HIS A 185 -5.75 -5.19 14.44
CA HIS A 185 -4.94 -6.37 14.78
C HIS A 185 -3.57 -6.43 14.06
N PRO A 186 -2.71 -5.41 14.21
CA PRO A 186 -1.49 -5.32 13.42
C PRO A 186 -0.34 -6.22 13.85
N VAL A 187 -0.42 -6.78 15.05
CA VAL A 187 0.60 -7.67 15.60
C VAL A 187 0.64 -9.01 14.84
N HIS A 188 -0.48 -9.41 14.24
CA HIS A 188 -0.57 -10.67 13.51
C HIS A 188 -0.07 -10.60 12.07
N TRP A 189 -0.22 -9.45 11.39
CA TRP A 189 -0.13 -9.43 9.91
C TRP A 189 0.82 -8.37 9.32
N GLY A 190 1.49 -7.54 10.12
CA GLY A 190 2.39 -6.48 9.64
C GLY A 190 3.86 -6.73 9.93
N TYR A 191 4.74 -6.37 8.99
CA TYR A 191 6.18 -6.41 9.22
C TYR A 191 6.68 -5.10 9.81
N ARG A 192 7.69 -5.19 10.69
CA ARG A 192 8.50 -4.01 11.00
C ARG A 192 9.16 -3.49 9.73
N PHE A 193 9.41 -2.19 9.68
CA PHE A 193 10.04 -1.57 8.52
C PHE A 193 11.07 -0.52 8.95
N ASP A 194 12.31 -0.72 8.52
CA ASP A 194 13.38 0.26 8.68
C ASP A 194 13.51 1.08 7.39
N ASN A 195 12.99 2.31 7.43
CA ASN A 195 13.04 3.22 6.29
C ASN A 195 14.46 3.68 5.96
N ARG A 196 15.37 3.74 6.95
CA ARG A 196 16.76 4.11 6.71
C ARG A 196 17.44 2.99 5.93
N TRP A 197 17.39 1.77 6.44
CA TRP A 197 17.93 0.60 5.74
C TRP A 197 17.37 0.47 4.32
N TRP A 198 16.05 0.59 4.17
CA TRP A 198 15.38 0.49 2.86
C TRP A 198 15.85 1.56 1.87
N ARG A 199 16.12 2.78 2.33
CA ARG A 199 16.64 3.85 1.47
C ARG A 199 18.09 3.57 1.08
N ASP A 200 18.91 3.18 2.04
CA ASP A 200 20.35 3.00 1.86
C ASP A 200 20.62 1.82 0.89
N VAL A 201 19.90 0.69 1.06
CA VAL A 201 19.98 -0.45 0.13
C VAL A 201 19.49 -0.09 -1.28
N ARG A 202 18.43 0.72 -1.40
CA ARG A 202 17.98 1.18 -2.72
C ARG A 202 19.02 2.09 -3.37
N ALA A 203 19.70 2.94 -2.62
CA ALA A 203 20.74 3.81 -3.15
C ALA A 203 21.94 2.99 -3.70
N GLU A 204 22.32 1.93 -2.99
CA GLU A 204 23.36 0.99 -3.45
C GLU A 204 22.99 0.29 -4.76
N PHE A 205 21.72 -0.12 -4.92
CA PHE A 205 21.26 -0.93 -6.04
C PHE A 205 20.45 -0.14 -7.08
N ALA A 206 20.94 1.04 -7.48
CA ALA A 206 20.38 1.87 -8.56
C ALA A 206 18.86 2.15 -8.42
N GLY A 207 18.39 2.34 -7.18
CA GLY A 207 17.00 2.60 -6.84
C GLY A 207 16.08 1.38 -6.84
N ARG A 208 16.58 0.17 -7.15
CA ARG A 208 15.79 -1.07 -7.22
C ARG A 208 15.36 -1.52 -5.83
N SER A 209 14.10 -1.94 -5.69
CA SER A 209 13.59 -2.48 -4.43
C SER A 209 14.31 -3.81 -4.10
N PRO A 210 14.63 -4.05 -2.81
CA PRO A 210 15.17 -5.33 -2.35
C PRO A 210 14.30 -6.52 -2.76
N LEU A 211 14.95 -7.67 -2.95
CA LEU A 211 14.28 -8.94 -3.17
C LEU A 211 13.84 -9.53 -1.83
N VAL A 212 12.53 -9.76 -1.70
CA VAL A 212 11.96 -10.43 -0.54
C VAL A 212 12.08 -11.94 -0.69
N THR A 213 12.56 -12.62 0.33
CA THR A 213 12.61 -14.09 0.44
C THR A 213 11.88 -14.48 1.71
N LEU A 214 11.10 -15.55 1.67
CA LEU A 214 10.45 -16.04 2.87
C LEU A 214 11.41 -16.99 3.61
N ALA A 215 11.42 -16.96 4.94
CA ALA A 215 12.17 -17.92 5.73
C ALA A 215 11.67 -19.35 5.43
N ARG A 216 12.61 -20.29 5.28
CA ARG A 216 12.34 -21.71 4.95
C ARG A 216 12.85 -22.70 6.01
N VAL A 217 13.61 -22.20 6.97
CA VAL A 217 14.19 -22.98 8.06
C VAL A 217 13.90 -22.25 9.37
N ASP A 218 13.59 -23.00 10.43
CA ASP A 218 13.10 -22.43 11.70
C ASP A 218 14.23 -21.92 12.61
N SER A 219 15.49 -22.14 12.25
CA SER A 219 16.67 -21.63 12.97
C SER A 219 17.93 -21.69 12.11
N GLY A 220 18.98 -20.98 12.54
CA GLY A 220 20.30 -20.97 11.90
C GLY A 220 20.67 -19.64 11.24
N GLU A 221 21.73 -19.65 10.44
CA GLU A 221 22.30 -18.42 9.86
C GLU A 221 22.05 -18.28 8.35
N THR A 222 21.38 -19.26 7.73
CA THR A 222 21.20 -19.27 6.27
C THR A 222 19.84 -19.77 5.84
N THR A 223 19.28 -19.16 4.79
CA THR A 223 18.07 -19.64 4.08
C THR A 223 18.34 -19.69 2.56
N PRO A 224 17.75 -20.63 1.81
CA PRO A 224 17.89 -20.66 0.35
C PRO A 224 17.14 -19.48 -0.30
N CYS A 225 17.76 -18.85 -1.30
CA CYS A 225 17.13 -17.88 -2.17
C CYS A 225 16.16 -18.61 -3.12
N SER A 226 14.89 -18.25 -3.10
CA SER A 226 13.85 -18.88 -3.94
C SER A 226 13.99 -18.63 -5.45
N ARG A 227 14.94 -17.80 -5.88
CA ARG A 227 15.12 -17.40 -7.30
C ARG A 227 16.30 -18.04 -7.98
N CYS A 228 17.37 -18.33 -7.24
CA CYS A 228 18.62 -18.88 -7.76
C CYS A 228 19.15 -20.06 -6.94
N SER A 229 18.44 -20.45 -5.87
CA SER A 229 18.84 -21.48 -4.91
C SER A 229 20.16 -21.21 -4.16
N GLY A 230 20.76 -20.03 -4.34
CA GLY A 230 21.94 -19.58 -3.60
C GLY A 230 21.65 -19.37 -2.12
N ARG A 231 22.70 -19.37 -1.29
CA ARG A 231 22.57 -19.17 0.16
C ARG A 231 22.47 -17.69 0.52
N LEU A 232 21.48 -17.34 1.33
CA LEU A 232 21.33 -16.04 1.96
C LEU A 232 21.74 -16.16 3.43
N ARG A 233 22.80 -15.46 3.83
CA ARG A 233 23.16 -15.31 5.25
C ARG A 233 22.26 -14.26 5.89
N VAL A 234 21.62 -14.64 6.98
CA VAL A 234 20.63 -13.82 7.70
C VAL A 234 20.54 -14.28 9.15
N ASP A 235 20.22 -13.34 10.03
CA ASP A 235 19.87 -13.62 11.43
C ASP A 235 18.40 -14.07 11.49
N LEU A 236 18.17 -15.39 11.52
CA LEU A 236 16.82 -15.96 11.53
C LEU A 236 16.10 -15.75 12.86
N ASP A 237 16.83 -15.69 13.97
CA ASP A 237 16.23 -15.37 15.28
C ASP A 237 15.61 -13.98 15.23
N ARG A 238 16.32 -13.01 14.63
CA ARG A 238 15.77 -11.69 14.35
C ARG A 238 14.60 -11.72 13.38
N VAL A 239 14.63 -12.54 12.34
CA VAL A 239 13.49 -12.69 11.41
C VAL A 239 12.24 -13.12 12.18
N PHE A 240 12.34 -14.09 13.07
CA PHE A 240 11.18 -14.61 13.79
C PHE A 240 10.73 -13.69 14.93
N GLU A 241 11.65 -13.02 15.61
CA GLU A 241 11.35 -12.02 16.64
C GLU A 241 10.73 -10.74 16.04
N GLN A 242 11.30 -10.23 14.94
CA GLN A 242 10.96 -8.91 14.39
C GLN A 242 10.12 -8.97 13.11
N GLY A 243 9.91 -10.17 12.58
CA GLY A 243 9.23 -10.45 11.32
C GLY A 243 10.15 -10.38 10.10
N TRP A 244 11.32 -9.76 10.20
CA TRP A 244 12.21 -9.58 9.06
C TRP A 244 13.66 -9.31 9.48
N ALA A 245 14.58 -9.54 8.56
CA ALA A 245 15.96 -9.09 8.67
C ALA A 245 16.61 -8.87 7.29
N PRO A 246 17.55 -7.92 7.16
CA PRO A 246 18.44 -7.83 5.99
C PRO A 246 19.18 -9.14 5.76
N ALA A 247 19.43 -9.48 4.51
CA ALA A 247 20.16 -10.69 4.16
C ALA A 247 21.28 -10.41 3.15
N HIS A 248 22.36 -11.19 3.25
CA HIS A 248 23.50 -11.12 2.34
C HIS A 248 23.58 -12.40 1.53
N HIS A 249 23.65 -12.27 0.21
CA HIS A 249 23.89 -13.42 -0.66
C HIS A 249 25.36 -13.85 -0.55
N THR A 250 25.64 -15.11 -0.17
CA THR A 250 27.02 -15.58 0.10
C THR A 250 27.62 -16.43 -1.02
N MET A 251 26.82 -16.76 -2.04
CA MET A 251 27.25 -17.45 -3.26
C MET A 251 27.33 -16.46 -4.43
N PRO A 252 27.96 -16.81 -5.56
CA PRO A 252 27.84 -16.02 -6.78
C PRO A 252 26.37 -15.71 -7.09
N LEU A 253 26.07 -14.45 -7.38
CA LEU A 253 24.73 -14.00 -7.72
C LEU A 253 24.38 -14.55 -9.10
N GLY A 254 23.24 -15.25 -9.22
CA GLY A 254 22.63 -15.49 -10.53
C GLY A 254 22.02 -14.21 -11.09
N ASP A 255 21.74 -14.17 -12.40
CA ASP A 255 21.24 -12.98 -13.10
C ASP A 255 19.98 -12.36 -12.48
N ARG A 256 19.11 -13.20 -11.90
CA ARG A 256 17.86 -12.77 -11.23
C ARG A 256 18.10 -12.06 -9.88
N CYS A 257 19.27 -12.24 -9.28
CA CYS A 257 19.65 -11.67 -7.97
C CYS A 257 20.78 -10.64 -8.07
N ALA A 258 21.54 -10.65 -9.18
CA ALA A 258 22.61 -9.69 -9.43
C ALA A 258 22.10 -8.25 -9.29
N LEU A 259 22.82 -7.44 -8.50
CA LEU A 259 22.54 -6.01 -8.32
C LEU A 259 21.21 -5.70 -7.60
N ARG A 260 20.81 -6.52 -6.62
CA ARG A 260 19.72 -6.19 -5.69
C ARG A 260 20.09 -6.55 -4.26
N GLY A 261 19.64 -5.72 -3.32
CA GLY A 261 19.66 -6.07 -1.91
C GLY A 261 18.65 -7.18 -1.60
N HIS A 262 18.89 -7.92 -0.52
CA HIS A 262 18.01 -9.01 -0.09
C HIS A 262 17.44 -8.74 1.30
N VAL A 263 16.22 -9.22 1.50
CA VAL A 263 15.55 -9.25 2.79
C VAL A 263 14.87 -10.60 2.98
N VAL A 264 14.92 -11.11 4.20
CA VAL A 264 14.18 -12.31 4.58
C VAL A 264 13.06 -11.92 5.55
N VAL A 265 11.88 -12.49 5.35
CA VAL A 265 10.69 -12.23 6.18
C VAL A 265 10.09 -13.54 6.71
N ASP A 266 9.47 -13.47 7.88
CA ASP A 266 8.79 -14.60 8.52
C ASP A 266 7.43 -14.87 7.84
N PRO A 267 7.26 -15.97 7.08
CA PRO A 267 6.02 -16.24 6.37
C PRO A 267 4.80 -16.37 7.28
N ARG A 268 4.97 -16.68 8.57
CA ARG A 268 3.88 -16.83 9.55
C ARG A 268 3.19 -15.51 9.88
N ARG A 269 3.78 -14.37 9.47
CA ARG A 269 3.20 -13.03 9.62
C ARG A 269 2.47 -12.54 8.39
N LEU A 270 2.37 -13.36 7.33
CA LEU A 270 1.48 -13.05 6.22
C LEU A 270 0.03 -13.31 6.65
N PRO A 271 -0.93 -12.46 6.25
CA PRO A 271 -2.34 -12.75 6.46
C PRO A 271 -2.76 -13.98 5.65
N GLU A 272 -3.74 -14.70 6.15
CA GLU A 272 -4.37 -15.81 5.44
C GLU A 272 -5.05 -15.29 4.16
N PRO A 273 -4.72 -15.80 2.97
CA PRO A 273 -5.30 -15.33 1.73
C PRO A 273 -6.73 -15.84 1.55
N HIS A 274 -7.66 -14.92 1.24
CA HIS A 274 -9.07 -15.30 1.00
C HIS A 274 -9.32 -15.87 -0.41
N CYS A 275 -8.59 -15.38 -1.42
CA CYS A 275 -8.80 -15.75 -2.82
C CYS A 275 -7.56 -16.32 -3.51
N ALA A 276 -6.54 -16.70 -2.74
CA ALA A 276 -5.33 -17.34 -3.24
C ALA A 276 -4.96 -18.50 -2.32
N SER A 277 -4.20 -19.46 -2.83
CA SER A 277 -3.49 -20.43 -1.99
C SER A 277 -2.26 -19.80 -1.32
N ASP A 278 -1.77 -20.43 -0.25
CA ASP A 278 -0.49 -20.05 0.37
C ASP A 278 0.67 -20.10 -0.63
N GLU A 279 0.65 -21.07 -1.56
CA GLU A 279 1.68 -21.19 -2.58
C GLU A 279 1.68 -20.01 -3.56
N GLU A 280 0.49 -19.60 -4.04
CA GLU A 280 0.33 -18.41 -4.88
C GLU A 280 0.81 -17.15 -4.14
N LEU A 281 0.39 -16.97 -2.89
CA LEU A 281 0.81 -15.86 -2.04
C LEU A 281 2.34 -15.83 -1.88
N PHE A 282 2.94 -16.97 -1.53
CA PHE A 282 4.38 -17.07 -1.31
C PHE A 282 5.17 -16.84 -2.59
N ALA A 283 4.72 -17.40 -3.71
CA ALA A 283 5.31 -17.14 -5.02
C ALA A 283 5.24 -15.66 -5.39
N ALA A 284 4.12 -15.01 -5.10
CA ALA A 284 3.91 -13.61 -5.41
C ALA A 284 4.78 -12.67 -4.57
N VAL A 285 4.87 -12.89 -3.25
CA VAL A 285 5.77 -12.12 -2.36
C VAL A 285 7.23 -12.28 -2.80
N GLU A 286 7.60 -13.48 -3.24
CA GLU A 286 8.93 -13.76 -3.79
C GLU A 286 9.08 -13.33 -5.26
N GLY A 287 8.07 -12.72 -5.87
CA GLY A 287 8.11 -12.24 -7.25
C GLY A 287 8.39 -13.35 -8.27
N ARG A 288 7.98 -14.58 -7.98
CA ARG A 288 8.15 -15.79 -8.81
C ARG A 288 6.96 -16.05 -9.75
N VAL A 289 5.84 -15.36 -9.55
CA VAL A 289 4.66 -15.49 -10.43
C VAL A 289 4.99 -14.94 -11.82
N PRO A 290 4.87 -15.78 -12.87
CA PRO A 290 5.00 -15.33 -14.26
C PRO A 290 3.73 -14.63 -14.74
N ASP A 291 3.80 -13.93 -15.87
CA ASP A 291 2.71 -13.05 -16.33
C ASP A 291 1.47 -13.85 -16.77
N GLU A 292 1.66 -15.04 -17.32
CA GLU A 292 0.61 -15.97 -17.75
C GLU A 292 -0.22 -16.55 -16.59
N ASP A 293 0.32 -16.55 -15.38
CA ASP A 293 -0.36 -17.07 -14.18
C ASP A 293 -1.04 -15.94 -13.38
N LEU A 294 -1.01 -14.70 -13.88
CA LEU A 294 -1.67 -13.57 -13.24
C LEU A 294 -3.18 -13.61 -13.42
N TRP A 295 -3.89 -13.34 -12.33
CA TRP A 295 -5.36 -13.30 -12.28
C TRP A 295 -5.83 -12.02 -11.57
N ARG A 296 -7.06 -11.58 -11.86
CA ARG A 296 -7.69 -10.44 -11.16
C ARG A 296 -8.60 -10.94 -10.06
N LEU A 297 -8.70 -10.17 -8.97
CA LEU A 297 -9.57 -10.53 -7.85
C LEU A 297 -11.04 -10.55 -8.29
N ALA A 298 -11.44 -9.59 -9.12
CA ALA A 298 -12.77 -9.52 -9.72
C ALA A 298 -13.15 -10.75 -10.56
N ASP A 299 -12.17 -11.54 -11.05
CA ASP A 299 -12.46 -12.79 -11.77
C ASP A 299 -12.78 -13.95 -10.82
N ARG A 300 -12.43 -13.81 -9.53
CA ARG A 300 -12.58 -14.85 -8.48
C ARG A 300 -13.68 -14.54 -7.47
N VAL A 301 -14.12 -13.29 -7.40
CA VAL A 301 -15.19 -12.84 -6.49
C VAL A 301 -16.45 -12.59 -7.33
N PRO A 302 -17.54 -13.33 -7.10
CA PRO A 302 -18.76 -13.16 -7.87
C PRO A 302 -19.43 -11.82 -7.54
N GLU A 303 -19.90 -11.16 -8.59
CA GLU A 303 -20.75 -9.97 -8.46
C GLU A 303 -22.13 -10.37 -7.93
N PRO A 304 -22.62 -9.75 -6.83
CA PRO A 304 -23.96 -10.01 -6.32
C PRO A 304 -25.04 -9.47 -7.27
N GLU A 305 -26.23 -10.09 -7.26
CA GLU A 305 -27.36 -9.67 -8.12
C GLU A 305 -27.88 -8.26 -7.79
N ASP A 306 -27.67 -7.78 -6.56
CA ASP A 306 -27.99 -6.42 -6.11
C ASP A 306 -26.76 -5.78 -5.46
N HIS A 307 -26.37 -4.61 -5.97
CA HIS A 307 -25.22 -3.85 -5.50
C HIS A 307 -25.54 -3.00 -4.27
N GLY A 308 -26.82 -2.87 -3.88
CA GLY A 308 -27.25 -2.22 -2.65
C GLY A 308 -26.92 -0.72 -2.58
N HIS A 309 -27.16 0.01 -3.68
CA HIS A 309 -26.87 1.44 -3.82
C HIS A 309 -27.81 2.38 -3.06
#